data_AF-A0A377R5I7-F1
#
_entry.id   AF-A0A377R5I7-F1
#
_cell.length_a   1.000
_cell.length_b   1.000
_cell.length_c   1.000
_cell.angle_alpha   90.00
_cell.angle_beta   90.00
_cell.angle_gamma   90.00
#
_symmetry.space_group_name_H-M   'P 1'
#
loop_
_entity.id
_entity.type
_entity.pdbx_description
1 polymer ?
#
loop_
_entity_poly.entity_id
_entity_poly.type
_entity_poly.pdbx_seq_one_letter_code
_entity_poly.pdbx_strand_id
1 'polypeptide(L)'
;MNSSFSKYKNEVFGIYEKAVEKTSDSIEETEKIVQEVINQAQESIKTLQNFLEDQLNRAKEQWESLFPKNKEQGWYDDGHQCWAPWVKLPFRTDKYHIVDPLVLDLDGDGIETVAANGFAGSLFDHDNDGIRTAGGWLASDDGFLVWDKNGNGRIDNGTELFGDNTALSGGKKAAHGFAALAQHDGNKDGVIDAKDKIFSQLRVWRDLNQDGISQSGELFTAASLKIKSFNLAYQNTRTVLGNGNTLAQNGSYTKTDGKTAQMGDILLQADTLYSRYANPVKLTDKQAQAANLHGIGRLRDLREAAALSGALGKVLSAYSAAQTKQEQMKQLDGLIRKWAKTDPGYCQNSQRFSLIN
;
A
#
# COMPACT_ATOMS: atom_id res chain seq x y z
N MET A 1 -65.31 -5.24 -69.28
CA MET A 1 -64.83 -5.20 -67.88
C MET A 1 -63.70 -6.20 -67.56
N ASN A 2 -63.56 -7.35 -68.25
CA ASN A 2 -62.52 -8.37 -67.93
C ASN A 2 -61.10 -8.13 -68.50
N SER A 3 -60.91 -7.34 -69.56
CA SER A 3 -59.59 -7.17 -70.18
C SER A 3 -58.67 -6.20 -69.41
N SER A 4 -59.18 -5.04 -68.97
CA SER A 4 -58.39 -4.08 -68.17
C SER A 4 -58.02 -4.62 -66.80
N PHE A 5 -58.86 -5.45 -66.18
CA PHE A 5 -58.59 -6.02 -64.85
C PHE A 5 -57.49 -7.09 -64.89
N SER A 6 -57.45 -7.91 -65.95
CA SER A 6 -56.38 -8.88 -66.20
C SER A 6 -55.04 -8.20 -66.49
N LYS A 7 -55.05 -7.12 -67.28
CA LYS A 7 -53.85 -6.32 -67.57
C LYS A 7 -53.27 -5.66 -66.31
N TYR A 8 -54.13 -5.05 -65.48
CA TYR A 8 -53.74 -4.42 -64.22
C TYR A 8 -53.21 -5.42 -63.20
N LYS A 9 -53.84 -6.61 -63.10
CA LYS A 9 -53.36 -7.69 -62.22
C LYS A 9 -51.98 -8.20 -62.63
N ASN A 10 -51.72 -8.37 -63.92
CA ASN A 10 -50.42 -8.83 -64.42
C ASN A 10 -49.31 -7.77 -64.27
N GLU A 11 -49.60 -6.48 -64.45
CA GLU A 11 -48.65 -5.40 -64.19
C GLU A 11 -48.29 -5.30 -62.70
N VAL A 12 -49.27 -5.40 -61.80
CA VAL A 12 -49.03 -5.37 -60.34
C VAL A 12 -48.27 -6.60 -59.86
N PHE A 13 -48.59 -7.80 -60.36
CA PHE A 13 -47.84 -9.02 -60.05
C PHE A 13 -46.39 -8.94 -60.56
N GLY A 14 -46.16 -8.44 -61.78
CA GLY A 14 -44.81 -8.29 -62.32
C GLY A 14 -43.95 -7.24 -61.58
N ILE A 15 -44.58 -6.19 -61.02
CA ILE A 15 -43.90 -5.24 -60.12
C ILE A 15 -43.57 -5.92 -58.79
N TYR A 16 -44.47 -6.74 -58.26
CA TYR A 16 -44.26 -7.48 -57.02
C TYR A 16 -43.13 -8.51 -57.14
N GLU A 17 -43.10 -9.29 -58.22
CA GLU A 17 -42.03 -10.25 -58.49
C GLU A 17 -40.66 -9.57 -58.63
N LYS A 18 -40.58 -8.48 -59.40
CA LYS A 18 -39.33 -7.70 -59.52
C LYS A 18 -38.90 -7.05 -58.20
N ALA A 19 -39.86 -6.64 -57.36
CA ALA A 19 -39.57 -6.12 -56.03
C ALA A 19 -39.06 -7.23 -55.11
N VAL A 20 -39.68 -8.41 -55.14
CA VAL A 20 -39.25 -9.59 -54.38
C VAL A 20 -37.86 -10.06 -54.83
N GLU A 21 -37.59 -10.13 -56.13
CA GLU A 21 -36.30 -10.53 -56.71
C GLU A 21 -35.20 -9.53 -56.32
N LYS A 22 -35.43 -8.22 -56.48
CA LYS A 22 -34.49 -7.19 -55.99
C LYS A 22 -34.25 -7.24 -54.48
N THR A 23 -35.28 -7.57 -53.71
CA THR A 23 -35.16 -7.71 -52.25
C THR A 23 -34.36 -8.98 -51.90
N SER A 24 -34.55 -10.07 -52.64
CA SER A 24 -33.79 -11.32 -52.49
C SER A 24 -32.32 -11.13 -52.84
N ASP A 25 -32.02 -10.48 -53.97
CA ASP A 25 -30.64 -10.17 -54.37
C ASP A 25 -29.95 -9.27 -53.33
N SER A 26 -30.66 -8.25 -52.84
CA SER A 26 -30.17 -7.39 -51.76
C SER A 26 -29.93 -8.13 -50.45
N ILE A 27 -30.74 -9.14 -50.13
CA ILE A 27 -30.55 -9.99 -48.95
C ILE A 27 -29.32 -10.88 -49.14
N GLU A 28 -29.16 -11.53 -50.29
CA GLU A 28 -28.01 -12.40 -50.57
C GLU A 28 -26.68 -11.62 -50.58
N GLU A 29 -26.69 -10.40 -51.10
CA GLU A 29 -25.53 -9.50 -51.08
C GLU A 29 -25.22 -9.00 -49.65
N THR A 30 -26.26 -8.73 -48.86
CA THR A 30 -26.10 -8.40 -47.44
C THR A 30 -25.56 -9.59 -46.64
N GLU A 31 -26.01 -10.82 -46.91
CA GLU A 31 -25.50 -12.04 -46.28
C GLU A 31 -24.03 -12.27 -46.63
N LYS A 32 -23.61 -12.06 -47.90
CA LYS A 32 -22.20 -12.13 -48.29
C LYS A 32 -21.34 -11.11 -47.56
N ILE A 33 -21.80 -9.86 -47.48
CA ILE A 33 -21.09 -8.79 -46.75
C ILE A 33 -21.00 -9.12 -45.25
N VAL A 34 -22.09 -9.58 -44.64
CA VAL A 34 -22.10 -10.00 -43.23
C VAL A 34 -21.14 -11.16 -43.00
N GLN A 35 -21.09 -12.14 -43.92
CA GLN A 35 -20.19 -13.27 -43.79
C GLN A 35 -18.71 -12.89 -43.99
N GLU A 36 -18.43 -11.95 -44.87
CA GLU A 36 -17.09 -11.38 -45.07
C GLU A 36 -16.64 -10.59 -43.82
N VAL A 37 -17.54 -9.81 -43.21
CA VAL A 37 -17.30 -9.12 -41.93
C VAL A 37 -17.08 -10.11 -40.78
N ILE A 38 -17.85 -11.20 -40.72
CA ILE A 38 -17.67 -12.27 -39.72
C ILE A 38 -16.30 -12.94 -39.91
N ASN A 39 -15.91 -13.26 -41.15
CA ASN A 39 -14.61 -13.87 -41.45
C ASN A 39 -13.45 -12.94 -41.07
N GLN A 40 -13.54 -11.64 -41.41
CA GLN A 40 -12.54 -10.64 -41.00
C GLN A 40 -12.48 -10.47 -39.48
N ALA A 41 -13.62 -10.51 -38.79
CA ALA A 41 -13.65 -10.47 -37.32
C ALA A 41 -13.01 -11.72 -36.69
N GLN A 42 -13.25 -12.90 -37.24
CA GLN A 42 -12.62 -14.15 -36.80
C GLN A 42 -11.10 -14.14 -37.02
N GLU A 43 -10.63 -13.64 -38.16
CA GLU A 43 -9.20 -13.51 -38.46
C GLU A 43 -8.53 -12.48 -37.54
N SER A 44 -9.23 -11.38 -37.21
CA SER A 44 -8.79 -10.38 -36.24
C SER A 44 -8.67 -10.96 -34.83
N ILE A 45 -9.64 -11.76 -34.39
CA ILE A 45 -9.61 -12.46 -33.10
C ILE A 45 -8.44 -13.45 -33.05
N LYS A 46 -8.21 -14.22 -34.11
CA LYS A 46 -7.08 -15.15 -34.21
C LYS A 46 -5.73 -14.42 -34.16
N THR A 47 -5.63 -13.26 -34.81
CA THR A 47 -4.44 -12.40 -34.77
C THR A 47 -4.18 -11.87 -33.35
N LEU A 48 -5.23 -11.46 -32.64
CA LEU A 48 -5.14 -11.03 -31.24
C LEU A 48 -4.74 -12.18 -30.31
N GLN A 49 -5.29 -13.38 -30.51
CA GLN A 49 -4.92 -14.58 -29.75
C GLN A 49 -3.43 -14.92 -29.96
N ASN A 50 -2.95 -14.94 -31.20
CA ASN A 50 -1.54 -15.19 -31.50
C ASN A 50 -0.63 -14.11 -30.91
N PHE A 51 -1.06 -12.84 -30.94
CA PHE A 51 -0.33 -11.75 -30.31
C PHE A 51 -0.25 -11.92 -28.79
N LEU A 52 -1.36 -12.28 -28.13
CA LEU A 52 -1.40 -12.54 -26.69
C LEU A 52 -0.56 -13.77 -26.29
N GLU A 53 -0.61 -14.85 -27.08
CA GLU A 53 0.27 -16.02 -26.90
C GLU A 53 1.74 -15.66 -27.06
N ASP A 54 2.10 -14.84 -28.05
CA ASP A 54 3.47 -14.36 -28.24
C ASP A 54 3.90 -13.45 -27.07
N GLN A 55 3.04 -12.57 -26.57
CA GLN A 55 3.34 -11.78 -25.36
C GLN A 55 3.52 -12.65 -24.11
N LEU A 56 2.69 -13.68 -23.94
CA LEU A 56 2.79 -14.63 -22.82
C LEU A 56 4.04 -15.51 -22.93
N ASN A 57 4.37 -15.98 -24.12
CA ASN A 57 5.57 -16.77 -24.37
C ASN A 57 6.83 -15.94 -24.16
N ARG A 58 6.87 -14.68 -24.62
CA ARG A 58 7.95 -13.74 -24.32
C ARG A 58 8.06 -13.46 -22.83
N ALA A 59 6.94 -13.26 -22.13
CA ALA A 59 6.94 -13.08 -20.68
C ALA A 59 7.45 -14.34 -19.95
N LYS A 60 7.14 -15.53 -20.47
CA LYS A 60 7.61 -16.82 -19.94
C LYS A 60 9.10 -17.06 -20.22
N GLU A 61 9.60 -16.74 -21.40
CA GLU A 61 11.02 -16.78 -21.74
C GLU A 61 11.82 -15.74 -20.94
N GLN A 62 11.26 -14.54 -20.74
CA GLN A 62 11.79 -13.55 -19.81
C GLN A 62 11.81 -14.09 -18.38
N TRP A 63 10.73 -14.73 -17.93
CA TRP A 63 10.70 -15.35 -16.60
C TRP A 63 11.73 -16.49 -16.47
N GLU A 64 11.84 -17.39 -17.45
CA GLU A 64 12.81 -18.50 -17.44
C GLU A 64 14.26 -18.03 -17.56
N SER A 65 14.53 -16.92 -18.27
CA SER A 65 15.86 -16.28 -18.31
C SER A 65 16.20 -15.50 -17.03
N LEU A 66 15.17 -14.99 -16.33
CA LEU A 66 15.33 -14.40 -15.00
C LEU A 66 15.59 -15.48 -13.92
N PHE A 67 15.15 -16.73 -14.17
CA PHE A 67 15.22 -17.90 -13.27
C PHE A 67 15.69 -19.20 -13.97
N PRO A 68 16.92 -19.28 -14.51
CA PRO A 68 17.39 -20.47 -15.21
C PRO A 68 17.52 -21.69 -14.26
N LYS A 69 17.13 -22.87 -14.74
CA LYS A 69 17.02 -24.12 -13.93
C LYS A 69 18.36 -24.74 -13.50
N ASN A 70 19.50 -24.16 -13.87
CA ASN A 70 20.82 -24.75 -13.62
C ASN A 70 21.30 -24.46 -12.19
N LYS A 71 21.34 -25.52 -11.37
CA LYS A 71 21.72 -25.51 -9.95
C LYS A 71 23.23 -25.46 -9.68
N GLU A 72 24.08 -25.22 -10.68
CA GLU A 72 25.54 -25.48 -10.58
C GLU A 72 26.46 -24.26 -10.74
N GLN A 73 25.92 -23.05 -10.95
CA GLN A 73 26.69 -21.81 -10.77
C GLN A 73 26.00 -20.97 -9.70
N GLY A 74 26.62 -20.94 -8.52
CA GLY A 74 26.06 -20.39 -7.30
C GLY A 74 25.67 -18.92 -7.40
N TRP A 75 24.60 -18.61 -6.67
CA TRP A 75 24.12 -17.30 -6.25
C TRP A 75 25.17 -16.51 -5.43
N TYR A 76 26.28 -16.12 -6.04
CA TYR A 76 27.26 -15.24 -5.40
C TYR A 76 28.00 -14.42 -6.45
N ASP A 77 27.33 -13.42 -7.03
CA ASP A 77 28.02 -12.30 -7.66
C ASP A 77 27.20 -11.00 -7.50
N ASP A 78 27.78 -10.06 -6.75
CA ASP A 78 27.55 -8.61 -6.58
C ASP A 78 26.15 -8.03 -6.25
N GLY A 79 25.06 -8.77 -6.44
CA GLY A 79 23.70 -8.39 -6.01
C GLY A 79 23.40 -8.69 -4.54
N HIS A 80 24.24 -9.51 -3.88
CA HIS A 80 24.01 -9.97 -2.51
C HIS A 80 24.20 -8.91 -1.44
N GLN A 81 24.91 -7.81 -1.70
CA GLN A 81 25.04 -6.69 -0.76
C GLN A 81 23.81 -5.78 -0.82
N CYS A 82 23.36 -5.49 -2.04
CA CYS A 82 22.07 -4.84 -2.36
C CYS A 82 20.87 -5.52 -1.70
N TRP A 83 20.88 -6.85 -1.74
CA TRP A 83 19.85 -7.69 -1.13
C TRP A 83 20.35 -8.29 0.18
N ALA A 84 21.42 -7.82 0.82
CA ALA A 84 21.88 -8.41 2.08
C ALA A 84 20.78 -8.45 3.16
N PRO A 85 19.87 -7.47 3.27
CA PRO A 85 18.67 -7.57 4.12
C PRO A 85 17.69 -8.69 3.72
N TRP A 86 17.69 -9.07 2.44
CA TRP A 86 16.81 -10.06 1.78
C TRP A 86 17.47 -11.43 1.48
N VAL A 87 18.81 -11.58 1.56
CA VAL A 87 19.54 -12.85 1.28
C VAL A 87 20.28 -13.35 2.52
N LYS A 88 20.63 -12.50 3.49
CA LYS A 88 20.84 -12.92 4.89
C LYS A 88 19.50 -12.96 5.62
N LEU A 89 18.52 -13.65 5.04
CA LEU A 89 17.32 -14.00 5.77
C LEU A 89 17.73 -15.11 6.74
N PRO A 90 17.61 -14.90 8.06
CA PRO A 90 17.49 -16.03 8.97
C PRO A 90 16.11 -16.64 8.69
N PHE A 91 16.02 -17.41 7.60
CA PHE A 91 14.87 -18.21 7.22
C PHE A 91 13.59 -17.41 6.93
N ARG A 92 12.59 -18.11 6.39
CA ARG A 92 11.18 -17.72 6.42
C ARG A 92 10.70 -17.65 7.88
N THR A 93 11.22 -16.70 8.65
CA THR A 93 10.82 -16.41 10.01
C THR A 93 10.48 -14.93 10.08
N ASP A 94 9.22 -14.65 10.37
CA ASP A 94 8.73 -13.57 11.24
C ASP A 94 9.46 -12.20 11.23
N LYS A 95 10.04 -11.75 10.11
CA LYS A 95 10.32 -10.31 9.90
C LYS A 95 9.09 -9.63 9.34
N TYR A 96 8.03 -9.68 10.14
CA TYR A 96 7.17 -8.53 10.30
C TYR A 96 8.10 -7.37 10.70
N HIS A 97 7.86 -6.16 10.20
CA HIS A 97 8.23 -5.01 11.02
C HIS A 97 7.34 -5.17 12.26
N ILE A 98 7.90 -5.80 13.28
CA ILE A 98 7.33 -5.99 14.61
C ILE A 98 7.19 -4.56 15.11
N VAL A 99 5.98 -4.02 15.02
CA VAL A 99 5.66 -2.72 15.57
C VAL A 99 4.76 -3.00 16.74
N ASP A 100 5.30 -2.66 17.90
CA ASP A 100 4.86 -3.17 19.20
C ASP A 100 4.26 -2.05 20.05
N PRO A 101 3.18 -1.35 19.62
CA PRO A 101 2.66 -0.30 20.46
C PRO A 101 1.96 -0.90 21.68
N LEU A 102 2.14 -0.22 22.80
CA LEU A 102 1.38 -0.47 24.02
C LEU A 102 -0.04 0.10 23.84
N VAL A 103 -1.06 -0.74 24.04
CA VAL A 103 -2.48 -0.43 23.85
C VAL A 103 -3.28 -0.75 25.11
N LEU A 104 -4.45 -0.13 25.23
CA LEU A 104 -5.35 -0.25 26.36
C LEU A 104 -6.71 -0.73 25.87
N ASP A 105 -7.23 -1.75 26.55
CA ASP A 105 -8.64 -2.14 26.51
C ASP A 105 -9.44 -1.12 27.34
N LEU A 106 -10.32 -0.35 26.68
CA LEU A 106 -11.00 0.78 27.32
C LEU A 106 -12.40 0.43 27.84
N ASP A 107 -13.13 -0.46 27.16
CA ASP A 107 -14.51 -0.85 27.47
C ASP A 107 -14.63 -2.20 28.20
N GLY A 108 -13.58 -3.01 28.21
CA GLY A 108 -13.41 -4.17 29.07
C GLY A 108 -13.81 -5.49 28.44
N ASP A 109 -13.88 -5.59 27.11
CA ASP A 109 -14.18 -6.85 26.39
C ASP A 109 -12.95 -7.49 25.73
N GLY A 110 -11.80 -6.82 25.79
CA GLY A 110 -10.49 -7.32 25.38
C GLY A 110 -9.82 -6.36 24.41
N ILE A 111 -8.59 -6.67 24.02
CA ILE A 111 -7.89 -5.89 22.98
C ILE A 111 -8.34 -6.38 21.59
N GLU A 112 -8.90 -5.47 20.79
CA GLU A 112 -9.42 -5.78 19.46
C GLU A 112 -8.66 -5.08 18.33
N THR A 113 -8.54 -5.75 17.18
CA THR A 113 -7.81 -5.20 16.03
C THR A 113 -8.56 -5.38 14.72
N VAL A 114 -8.36 -4.45 13.80
CA VAL A 114 -8.87 -4.50 12.43
C VAL A 114 -7.77 -4.87 11.44
N ALA A 115 -8.18 -5.40 10.29
CA ALA A 115 -7.26 -5.77 9.21
C ALA A 115 -6.68 -4.54 8.50
N ALA A 116 -5.52 -4.72 7.87
CA ALA A 116 -5.06 -3.77 6.86
C ALA A 116 -6.07 -3.69 5.70
N ASN A 117 -6.32 -2.47 5.22
CA ASN A 117 -7.26 -2.21 4.12
C ASN A 117 -6.63 -1.36 2.99
N GLY A 118 -5.37 -1.64 2.68
CA GLY A 118 -4.60 -0.89 1.69
C GLY A 118 -4.65 0.62 1.92
N PHE A 119 -4.86 1.42 0.87
CA PHE A 119 -4.97 2.89 0.97
C PHE A 119 -6.25 3.39 1.66
N ALA A 120 -7.22 2.51 1.92
CA ALA A 120 -8.48 2.85 2.59
C ALA A 120 -8.47 2.51 4.08
N GLY A 121 -7.37 1.95 4.61
CA GLY A 121 -7.17 1.72 6.04
C GLY A 121 -6.18 2.69 6.67
N SER A 122 -5.76 2.37 7.90
CA SER A 122 -4.79 3.16 8.65
C SER A 122 -3.39 3.07 8.05
N LEU A 123 -2.81 4.22 7.71
CA LEU A 123 -1.41 4.34 7.28
C LEU A 123 -0.62 5.17 8.30
N PHE A 124 0.35 4.56 8.97
CA PHE A 124 1.15 5.21 10.01
C PHE A 124 2.67 4.98 9.80
N ASP A 125 3.47 5.95 10.21
CA ASP A 125 4.94 5.90 10.13
C ASP A 125 5.49 5.26 11.41
N HIS A 126 5.56 3.94 11.39
CA HIS A 126 5.87 3.16 12.58
C HIS A 126 7.33 3.19 13.02
N ASP A 127 8.28 3.43 12.11
CA ASP A 127 9.71 3.39 12.39
C ASP A 127 10.42 4.75 12.18
N ASN A 128 9.64 5.80 11.92
CA ASN A 128 10.09 7.19 11.75
C ASN A 128 11.06 7.34 10.56
N ASP A 129 10.75 6.66 9.46
CA ASP A 129 11.48 6.77 8.19
C ASP A 129 10.86 7.81 7.23
N GLY A 130 9.75 8.42 7.62
CA GLY A 130 8.99 9.39 6.85
C GLY A 130 7.98 8.77 5.89
N ILE A 131 7.74 7.46 5.95
CA ILE A 131 6.83 6.70 5.10
C ILE A 131 5.76 6.04 5.98
N ARG A 132 4.51 6.48 5.80
CA ARG A 132 3.36 5.85 6.42
C ARG A 132 2.98 4.59 5.64
N THR A 133 2.89 3.46 6.32
CA THR A 133 2.59 2.16 5.73
C THR A 133 1.26 1.64 6.25
N ALA A 134 0.47 1.04 5.37
CA ALA A 134 -0.81 0.45 5.76
C ALA A 134 -0.56 -0.77 6.65
N GLY A 135 -1.37 -0.94 7.69
CA GLY A 135 -1.23 -2.07 8.57
C GLY A 135 -2.56 -2.50 9.18
N GLY A 136 -2.53 -3.62 9.88
CA GLY A 136 -3.52 -3.89 10.91
C GLY A 136 -3.53 -2.73 11.90
N TRP A 137 -4.67 -2.50 12.51
CA TRP A 137 -4.85 -1.36 13.40
C TRP A 137 -5.64 -1.76 14.64
N LEU A 138 -5.59 -0.93 15.67
CA LEU A 138 -6.42 -1.11 16.86
C LEU A 138 -7.87 -0.73 16.51
N ALA A 139 -8.84 -1.45 17.08
CA ALA A 139 -10.24 -1.07 16.97
C ALA A 139 -10.51 0.27 17.71
N SER A 140 -11.58 0.97 17.35
CA SER A 140 -11.81 2.37 17.77
C SER A 140 -12.31 2.53 19.21
N ASP A 141 -12.83 1.46 19.80
CA ASP A 141 -13.17 1.30 21.22
C ASP A 141 -11.93 1.39 22.10
N ASP A 142 -10.84 0.78 21.66
CA ASP A 142 -9.54 0.75 22.33
C ASP A 142 -8.66 1.97 22.04
N GLY A 143 -7.49 2.07 22.68
CA GLY A 143 -6.54 3.16 22.41
C GLY A 143 -5.07 2.82 22.61
N PHE A 144 -4.21 3.50 21.85
CA PHE A 144 -2.75 3.45 21.99
C PHE A 144 -2.29 4.31 23.17
N LEU A 145 -1.36 3.82 23.99
CA LEU A 145 -0.63 4.66 24.92
C LEU A 145 0.44 5.44 24.15
N VAL A 146 0.43 6.76 24.28
CA VAL A 146 1.28 7.64 23.46
C VAL A 146 1.88 8.77 24.29
N TRP A 147 2.98 9.32 23.76
CA TRP A 147 3.62 10.52 24.26
C TRP A 147 4.04 11.40 23.09
N ASP A 148 3.34 12.52 22.91
CA ASP A 148 3.74 13.59 21.98
C ASP A 148 5.07 14.19 22.48
N LYS A 149 6.16 13.68 21.90
CA LYS A 149 7.52 13.92 22.38
C LYS A 149 8.08 15.21 21.82
N ASN A 150 7.60 15.60 20.64
CA ASN A 150 8.03 16.82 19.96
C ASN A 150 7.13 18.03 20.29
N GLY A 151 5.98 17.82 20.94
CA GLY A 151 5.06 18.85 21.41
C GLY A 151 4.23 19.50 20.31
N ASN A 152 4.02 18.82 19.18
CA ASN A 152 3.30 19.38 18.03
C ASN A 152 1.77 19.19 18.10
N GLY A 153 1.27 18.53 19.15
CA GLY A 153 -0.15 18.28 19.39
C GLY A 153 -0.72 17.10 18.60
N ARG A 154 0.12 16.27 17.99
CA ARG A 154 -0.24 15.08 17.22
C ARG A 154 0.71 13.94 17.56
N ILE A 155 0.30 12.72 17.23
CA ILE A 155 1.14 11.54 17.19
C ILE A 155 1.39 11.24 15.72
N ASP A 156 2.61 11.47 15.25
CA ASP A 156 2.91 11.44 13.82
C ASP A 156 3.88 10.34 13.39
N ASN A 157 4.57 9.70 14.35
CA ASN A 157 5.44 8.57 14.08
C ASN A 157 5.64 7.65 15.30
N GLY A 158 6.23 6.48 15.09
CA GLY A 158 6.38 5.44 16.11
C GLY A 158 7.35 5.76 17.25
N THR A 159 8.11 6.86 17.18
CA THR A 159 8.89 7.32 18.35
C THR A 159 8.04 7.95 19.45
N GLU A 160 6.77 8.22 19.14
CA GLU A 160 5.74 8.77 20.05
C GLU A 160 4.76 7.70 20.54
N LEU A 161 4.87 6.48 20.01
CA LEU A 161 4.26 5.27 20.56
C LEU A 161 5.23 4.62 21.56
N PHE A 162 4.70 3.89 22.53
CA PHE A 162 5.50 3.02 23.40
C PHE A 162 5.66 1.66 22.74
N GLY A 163 6.84 1.37 22.20
CA GLY A 163 7.14 0.11 21.53
C GLY A 163 8.63 -0.11 21.31
N ASP A 164 8.98 -1.07 20.46
CA ASP A 164 10.37 -1.37 20.11
C ASP A 164 11.08 -0.22 19.36
N ASN A 165 10.32 0.67 18.69
CA ASN A 165 10.85 1.90 18.10
C ASN A 165 11.14 3.03 19.10
N THR A 166 10.73 2.88 20.38
CA THR A 166 11.05 3.86 21.41
C THR A 166 12.54 3.79 21.79
N ALA A 167 13.21 4.95 21.74
CA ALA A 167 14.58 5.07 22.24
C ALA A 167 14.63 5.08 23.77
N LEU A 168 15.45 4.21 24.35
CA LEU A 168 15.78 4.17 25.77
C LEU A 168 16.89 5.17 26.12
N SER A 169 16.97 5.53 27.41
CA SER A 169 18.14 6.22 27.98
C SER A 169 19.44 5.45 27.66
N GLY A 170 20.29 6.03 26.81
CA GLY A 170 21.50 5.38 26.28
C GLY A 170 21.46 5.04 24.78
N GLY A 171 20.37 5.39 24.07
CA GLY A 171 20.31 5.36 22.61
C GLY A 171 19.99 3.99 22.00
N LYS A 172 19.78 2.96 22.83
CA LYS A 172 19.25 1.67 22.37
C LYS A 172 17.74 1.76 22.19
N LYS A 173 17.20 0.97 21.27
CA LYS A 173 15.76 0.74 21.14
C LYS A 173 15.25 -0.14 22.29
N ALA A 174 14.01 0.07 22.71
CA ALA A 174 13.37 -0.77 23.72
C ALA A 174 13.14 -2.19 23.18
N ALA A 175 13.03 -3.17 24.07
CA ALA A 175 12.74 -4.54 23.67
C ALA A 175 11.27 -4.74 23.25
N HIS A 176 10.37 -3.93 23.82
CA HIS A 176 8.92 -3.89 23.62
C HIS A 176 8.36 -2.67 24.39
N GLY A 177 7.07 -2.36 24.25
CA GLY A 177 6.36 -1.20 24.81
C GLY A 177 6.36 -1.12 26.34
N PHE A 178 6.20 -2.24 27.06
CA PHE A 178 6.33 -2.22 28.52
C PHE A 178 7.73 -1.79 28.99
N ALA A 179 8.80 -2.23 28.30
CA ALA A 179 10.17 -1.82 28.60
C ALA A 179 10.41 -0.34 28.24
N ALA A 180 9.79 0.12 27.15
CA ALA A 180 9.80 1.53 26.76
C ALA A 180 9.15 2.43 27.82
N LEU A 181 8.04 1.99 28.41
CA LEU A 181 7.33 2.71 29.46
C LEU A 181 8.08 2.68 30.80
N ALA A 182 8.66 1.52 31.16
CA ALA A 182 9.35 1.30 32.43
C ALA A 182 10.54 2.22 32.68
N GLN A 183 11.18 2.77 31.64
CA GLN A 183 12.28 3.73 31.81
C GLN A 183 11.84 5.03 32.51
N HIS A 184 10.53 5.29 32.55
CA HIS A 184 9.95 6.50 33.14
C HIS A 184 9.45 6.33 34.57
N ASP A 185 9.57 5.12 35.14
CA ASP A 185 9.27 4.84 36.55
C ASP A 185 10.39 5.41 37.41
N GLY A 186 10.17 6.63 37.90
CA GLY A 186 11.19 7.42 38.58
C GLY A 186 11.41 6.97 40.02
N ASN A 187 10.38 6.42 40.66
CA ASN A 187 10.41 5.97 42.05
C ASN A 187 10.62 4.44 42.17
N LYS A 188 10.60 3.71 41.06
CA LYS A 188 10.81 2.26 40.94
C LYS A 188 9.78 1.44 41.71
N ASP A 189 8.53 1.91 41.77
CA ASP A 189 7.44 1.17 42.43
C ASP A 189 6.70 0.21 41.49
N GLY A 190 7.13 0.12 40.22
CA GLY A 190 6.60 -0.83 39.24
C GLY A 190 5.32 -0.37 38.57
N VAL A 191 4.91 0.88 38.77
CA VAL A 191 3.79 1.50 38.08
C VAL A 191 4.20 2.87 37.52
N ILE A 192 3.49 3.33 36.49
CA ILE A 192 3.54 4.74 36.07
C ILE A 192 2.27 5.41 36.58
N ASP A 193 2.42 6.31 37.55
CA ASP A 193 1.31 7.03 38.19
C ASP A 193 1.63 8.54 38.36
N ALA A 194 0.77 9.26 39.09
CA ALA A 194 0.94 10.71 39.31
C ALA A 194 2.25 11.10 40.04
N LYS A 195 3.00 10.15 40.61
CA LYS A 195 4.33 10.38 41.19
C LYS A 195 5.43 10.43 40.12
N ASP A 196 5.15 9.96 38.90
CA ASP A 196 6.08 9.97 37.78
C ASP A 196 5.90 11.20 36.90
N LYS A 197 7.03 11.82 36.53
CA LYS A 197 7.03 13.06 35.74
C LYS A 197 6.36 12.92 34.38
N ILE A 198 6.41 11.72 33.77
CA ILE A 198 5.83 11.48 32.45
C ILE A 198 4.31 11.39 32.49
N PHE A 199 3.69 10.99 33.62
CA PHE A 199 2.29 10.58 33.65
C PHE A 199 1.33 11.67 33.15
N SER A 200 1.59 12.94 33.51
CA SER A 200 0.80 14.08 33.04
C SER A 200 0.92 14.38 31.53
N GLN A 201 1.99 13.88 30.89
CA GLN A 201 2.28 14.05 29.47
C GLN A 201 1.70 12.91 28.61
N LEU A 202 1.46 11.74 29.23
CA LEU A 202 0.86 10.61 28.54
C LEU A 202 -0.55 10.95 28.04
N ARG A 203 -0.87 10.42 26.87
CA ARG A 203 -2.21 10.43 26.28
C ARG A 203 -2.60 9.01 25.88
N VAL A 204 -3.89 8.82 25.67
CA VAL A 204 -4.45 7.65 25.00
C VAL A 204 -4.99 8.13 23.66
N TRP A 205 -4.44 7.61 22.57
CA TRP A 205 -4.90 7.91 21.22
C TRP A 205 -5.92 6.86 20.79
N ARG A 206 -7.16 7.30 20.59
CA ARG A 206 -8.22 6.49 19.98
C ARG A 206 -8.45 7.01 18.58
N ASP A 207 -7.97 6.29 17.58
CA ASP A 207 -8.20 6.61 16.18
C ASP A 207 -9.65 6.23 15.80
N LEU A 208 -10.54 7.21 15.90
CA LEU A 208 -11.99 6.98 15.80
C LEU A 208 -12.46 6.75 14.37
N ASN A 209 -11.71 7.25 13.39
CA ASN A 209 -11.99 7.08 11.97
C ASN A 209 -11.06 6.06 11.27
N GLN A 210 -10.10 5.49 12.00
CA GLN A 210 -9.13 4.50 11.53
C GLN A 210 -8.36 4.95 10.29
N ASP A 211 -7.90 6.21 10.28
CA ASP A 211 -7.11 6.76 9.17
C ASP A 211 -5.59 6.78 9.44
N GLY A 212 -5.18 6.42 10.67
CA GLY A 212 -3.78 6.45 11.11
C GLY A 212 -3.23 7.87 11.29
N ILE A 213 -4.07 8.89 11.39
CA ILE A 213 -3.67 10.29 11.55
C ILE A 213 -4.24 10.81 12.87
N SER A 214 -3.38 10.99 13.87
CA SER A 214 -3.82 11.58 15.13
C SER A 214 -4.37 12.99 14.95
N GLN A 215 -5.61 13.20 15.38
CA GLN A 215 -6.22 14.53 15.43
C GLN A 215 -6.64 14.93 16.86
N SER A 216 -6.88 16.23 17.08
CA SER A 216 -7.06 16.77 18.44
C SER A 216 -8.27 16.21 19.21
N GLY A 217 -9.27 15.68 18.49
CA GLY A 217 -10.44 15.04 19.10
C GLY A 217 -10.22 13.59 19.54
N GLU A 218 -9.05 13.04 19.25
CA GLU A 218 -8.72 11.62 19.44
C GLU A 218 -7.72 11.35 20.57
N LEU A 219 -7.15 12.42 21.14
CA LEU A 219 -6.16 12.34 22.20
C LEU A 219 -6.81 12.59 23.56
N PHE A 220 -6.89 11.54 24.36
CA PHE A 220 -7.50 11.56 25.68
C PHE A 220 -6.44 11.59 26.78
N THR A 221 -6.75 12.25 27.89
CA THR A 221 -5.91 12.20 29.09
C THR A 221 -6.25 10.97 29.94
N ALA A 222 -5.31 10.51 30.77
CA ALA A 222 -5.59 9.48 31.77
C ALA A 222 -6.79 9.84 32.66
N ALA A 223 -6.86 11.11 33.09
CA ALA A 223 -7.97 11.61 33.91
C ALA A 223 -9.33 11.51 33.20
N SER A 224 -9.43 11.90 31.92
CA SER A 224 -10.69 11.81 31.16
C SER A 224 -11.17 10.37 30.96
N LEU A 225 -10.25 9.41 30.92
CA LEU A 225 -10.55 7.98 30.82
C LEU A 225 -10.63 7.27 32.18
N LYS A 226 -10.56 8.01 33.30
CA LYS A 226 -10.59 7.46 34.66
C LYS A 226 -9.48 6.43 34.90
N ILE A 227 -8.30 6.67 34.31
CA ILE A 227 -7.09 5.87 34.50
C ILE A 227 -6.29 6.47 35.67
N LYS A 228 -5.90 5.60 36.61
CA LYS A 228 -5.12 5.96 37.79
C LYS A 228 -3.63 5.67 37.61
N SER A 229 -3.28 4.52 37.05
CA SER A 229 -1.89 4.08 36.87
C SER A 229 -1.77 3.01 35.79
N PHE A 230 -0.58 2.90 35.19
CA PHE A 230 -0.21 1.85 34.26
C PHE A 230 0.74 0.86 34.95
N ASN A 231 0.43 -0.43 34.96
CA ASN A 231 1.26 -1.42 35.65
C ASN A 231 2.37 -1.92 34.72
N LEU A 232 3.61 -1.95 35.19
CA LEU A 232 4.76 -2.36 34.38
C LEU A 232 4.98 -3.87 34.35
N ALA A 233 4.28 -4.62 35.21
CA ALA A 233 4.31 -6.07 35.17
C ALA A 233 3.49 -6.60 33.98
N TYR A 234 4.07 -7.53 33.24
CA TYR A 234 3.46 -8.17 32.07
C TYR A 234 3.79 -9.66 32.03
N GLN A 235 3.03 -10.38 31.21
CA GLN A 235 3.28 -11.77 30.85
C GLN A 235 3.52 -11.84 29.35
N ASN A 236 4.57 -12.57 28.93
CA ASN A 236 4.76 -12.85 27.51
C ASN A 236 3.67 -13.80 27.04
N THR A 237 2.98 -13.40 25.97
CA THR A 237 1.93 -14.15 25.30
C THR A 237 2.24 -14.26 23.81
N ARG A 238 1.38 -14.95 23.08
CA ARG A 238 1.36 -14.90 21.61
C ARG A 238 -0.07 -15.17 21.14
N THR A 239 -0.99 -14.35 21.61
CA THR A 239 -2.42 -14.53 21.33
C THR A 239 -2.73 -13.90 19.99
N VAL A 240 -3.26 -14.68 19.05
CA VAL A 240 -3.65 -14.17 17.74
C VAL A 240 -4.90 -13.30 17.91
N LEU A 241 -4.83 -12.06 17.43
CA LEU A 241 -5.95 -11.08 17.46
C LEU A 241 -6.72 -11.04 16.13
N GLY A 242 -6.34 -11.89 15.17
CA GLY A 242 -6.90 -11.94 13.82
C GLY A 242 -6.11 -11.10 12.82
N ASN A 243 -6.33 -11.34 11.51
CA ASN A 243 -5.76 -10.53 10.42
C ASN A 243 -4.23 -10.35 10.40
N GLY A 244 -3.49 -11.27 11.03
CA GLY A 244 -2.04 -11.18 11.17
C GLY A 244 -1.55 -10.38 12.38
N ASN A 245 -2.46 -9.84 13.20
CA ASN A 245 -2.15 -9.12 14.42
C ASN A 245 -2.02 -10.09 15.62
N THR A 246 -1.17 -9.76 16.58
CA THR A 246 -0.86 -10.63 17.74
C THR A 246 -0.68 -9.82 19.02
N LEU A 247 -1.18 -10.28 20.15
CA LEU A 247 -0.81 -9.78 21.48
C LEU A 247 0.46 -10.48 21.97
N ALA A 248 1.58 -9.74 22.00
CA ALA A 248 2.90 -10.23 22.38
C ALA A 248 3.14 -10.18 23.90
N GLN A 249 2.70 -9.14 24.58
CA GLN A 249 2.70 -9.08 26.04
C GLN A 249 1.35 -8.65 26.58
N ASN A 250 0.90 -9.32 27.63
CA ASN A 250 -0.33 -9.00 28.34
C ASN A 250 -0.02 -8.44 29.73
N GLY A 251 -0.57 -7.28 30.05
CA GLY A 251 -0.44 -6.59 31.33
C GLY A 251 -1.74 -5.92 31.74
N SER A 252 -1.65 -4.84 32.52
CA SER A 252 -2.85 -4.17 33.04
C SER A 252 -2.62 -2.70 33.38
N TYR A 253 -3.72 -1.96 33.51
CA TYR A 253 -3.76 -0.66 34.14
C TYR A 253 -4.85 -0.63 35.21
N THR A 254 -4.76 0.35 36.12
CA THR A 254 -5.73 0.52 37.21
C THR A 254 -6.59 1.75 36.95
N LYS A 255 -7.91 1.58 37.05
CA LYS A 255 -8.91 2.66 36.96
C LYS A 255 -9.04 3.39 38.31
N THR A 256 -9.60 4.59 38.31
CA THR A 256 -9.76 5.41 39.52
C THR A 256 -10.72 4.79 40.55
N ASP A 257 -11.59 3.87 40.13
CA ASP A 257 -12.47 3.09 41.01
C ASP A 257 -11.75 1.87 41.64
N GLY A 258 -10.47 1.67 41.34
CA GLY A 258 -9.64 0.58 41.86
C GLY A 258 -9.72 -0.71 41.05
N LYS A 259 -10.58 -0.80 40.03
CA LYS A 259 -10.60 -1.97 39.14
C LYS A 259 -9.39 -1.98 38.22
N THR A 260 -9.00 -3.17 37.78
CA THR A 260 -7.98 -3.38 36.75
C THR A 260 -8.63 -3.62 35.40
N ALA A 261 -7.98 -3.18 34.33
CA ALA A 261 -8.36 -3.46 32.94
C ALA A 261 -7.11 -3.83 32.12
N GLN A 262 -7.32 -4.40 30.94
CA GLN A 262 -6.24 -4.97 30.13
C GLN A 262 -5.39 -3.86 29.48
N MET A 263 -4.09 -4.07 29.47
CA MET A 263 -3.12 -3.29 28.70
C MET A 263 -2.21 -4.29 28.02
N GLY A 264 -1.86 -4.06 26.77
CA GLY A 264 -1.14 -5.05 25.98
C GLY A 264 -0.12 -4.43 25.06
N ASP A 265 0.86 -5.22 24.68
CA ASP A 265 1.80 -4.91 23.62
C ASP A 265 1.41 -5.78 22.41
N ILE A 266 1.09 -5.12 21.29
CA ILE A 266 0.56 -5.82 20.11
C ILE A 266 1.51 -5.73 18.93
N LEU A 267 1.67 -6.83 18.20
CA LEU A 267 2.31 -6.88 16.89
C LEU A 267 1.25 -6.60 15.84
N LEU A 268 1.33 -5.45 15.17
CA LEU A 268 0.45 -5.14 14.05
C LEU A 268 1.04 -5.67 12.74
N GLN A 269 0.19 -6.24 11.89
CA GLN A 269 0.58 -6.60 10.52
C GLN A 269 0.90 -5.32 9.75
N ALA A 270 1.97 -5.32 8.93
CA ALA A 270 2.26 -4.23 8.01
C ALA A 270 2.23 -4.71 6.56
N ASP A 271 1.60 -3.91 5.68
CA ASP A 271 1.59 -4.10 4.23
C ASP A 271 2.40 -2.99 3.55
N THR A 272 3.70 -3.28 3.37
CA THR A 272 4.68 -2.35 2.78
C THR A 272 4.38 -1.95 1.33
N LEU A 273 3.45 -2.60 0.63
CA LEU A 273 3.05 -2.19 -0.72
C LEU A 273 2.23 -0.91 -0.69
N TYR A 274 1.37 -0.74 0.31
CA TYR A 274 0.50 0.42 0.45
C TYR A 274 1.12 1.43 1.40
N SER A 275 1.70 2.48 0.83
CA SER A 275 2.39 3.48 1.62
C SER A 275 2.35 4.87 0.99
N ARG A 276 2.51 5.87 1.84
CA ARG A 276 2.55 7.28 1.48
C ARG A 276 3.62 7.98 2.31
N TYR A 277 4.39 8.84 1.68
CA TYR A 277 5.28 9.71 2.44
C TYR A 277 4.46 10.61 3.38
N ALA A 278 4.91 10.75 4.62
CA ALA A 278 4.29 11.62 5.62
C ALA A 278 4.36 13.09 5.21
N ASN A 279 5.47 13.49 4.60
CA ASN A 279 5.75 14.86 4.22
C ASN A 279 5.48 15.09 2.73
N PRO A 280 4.37 15.73 2.34
CA PRO A 280 4.09 16.04 0.93
C PRO A 280 5.05 17.12 0.41
N VAL A 281 5.38 17.06 -0.87
CA VAL A 281 6.24 18.05 -1.53
C VAL A 281 5.37 19.09 -2.22
N LYS A 282 5.52 20.36 -1.85
CA LYS A 282 4.82 21.46 -2.54
C LYS A 282 5.33 21.59 -3.97
N LEU A 283 4.47 21.29 -4.93
CA LEU A 283 4.77 21.41 -6.36
C LEU A 283 4.50 22.82 -6.88
N THR A 284 5.27 23.26 -7.87
CA THR A 284 4.91 24.42 -8.70
C THR A 284 3.78 24.06 -9.68
N ASP A 285 3.06 25.05 -10.19
CA ASP A 285 1.98 24.83 -11.17
C ASP A 285 2.44 24.00 -12.38
N LYS A 286 3.66 24.26 -12.87
CA LYS A 286 4.27 23.52 -13.97
C LYS A 286 4.53 22.05 -13.60
N GLN A 287 5.04 21.79 -12.39
CA GLN A 287 5.28 20.42 -11.93
C GLN A 287 3.97 19.66 -11.69
N ALA A 288 2.92 20.34 -11.22
CA ALA A 288 1.60 19.76 -11.01
C ALA A 288 0.92 19.34 -12.33
N GLN A 289 1.26 19.96 -13.46
CA GLN A 289 0.73 19.63 -14.79
C GLN A 289 1.46 18.47 -15.48
N ALA A 290 2.66 18.08 -15.02
CA ALA A 290 3.44 16.99 -15.63
C ALA A 290 2.74 15.63 -15.47
N ALA A 291 3.16 14.58 -16.19
CA ALA A 291 2.66 13.23 -15.93
C ALA A 291 2.93 12.81 -14.46
N ASN A 292 1.99 12.11 -13.82
CA ASN A 292 2.20 11.52 -12.49
C ASN A 292 1.94 10.03 -12.50
N LEU A 293 2.64 9.36 -11.60
CA LEU A 293 2.32 8.02 -11.15
C LEU A 293 2.49 7.98 -9.64
N HIS A 294 1.54 7.38 -8.94
CA HIS A 294 1.64 7.20 -7.50
C HIS A 294 2.78 6.24 -7.18
N GLY A 295 3.58 6.62 -6.18
CA GLY A 295 4.60 5.75 -5.62
C GLY A 295 3.97 4.62 -4.80
N ILE A 296 4.71 3.52 -4.69
CA ILE A 296 4.40 2.38 -3.83
C ILE A 296 5.65 1.99 -3.05
N GLY A 297 5.47 1.45 -1.85
CA GLY A 297 6.59 1.17 -0.95
C GLY A 297 7.42 2.42 -0.68
N ARG A 298 8.73 2.31 -0.82
CA ARG A 298 9.65 3.42 -0.58
C ARG A 298 9.75 4.42 -1.73
N LEU A 299 9.07 4.18 -2.85
CA LEU A 299 9.04 5.16 -3.93
C LEU A 299 8.02 6.25 -3.63
N ARG A 300 8.48 7.49 -3.74
CA ARG A 300 7.62 8.67 -3.68
C ARG A 300 6.90 8.85 -5.01
N ASP A 301 5.74 9.50 -5.01
CA ASP A 301 5.03 9.92 -6.21
C ASP A 301 5.96 10.60 -7.23
N LEU A 302 5.80 10.26 -8.51
CA LEU A 302 6.72 10.65 -9.58
C LEU A 302 6.98 12.15 -9.62
N ARG A 303 5.92 12.98 -9.50
CA ARG A 303 6.04 14.44 -9.51
C ARG A 303 6.82 14.96 -8.31
N GLU A 304 6.58 14.42 -7.11
CA GLU A 304 7.30 14.86 -5.91
C GLU A 304 8.76 14.42 -5.94
N ALA A 305 9.03 13.17 -6.37
CA ALA A 305 10.38 12.68 -6.59
C ALA A 305 11.13 13.55 -7.61
N ALA A 306 10.44 13.95 -8.69
CA ALA A 306 10.99 14.83 -9.72
C ALA A 306 11.24 16.27 -9.22
N ALA A 307 10.43 16.76 -8.28
CA ALA A 307 10.64 18.06 -7.64
C ALA A 307 11.88 18.05 -6.73
N LEU A 308 12.15 16.93 -6.06
CA LEU A 308 13.34 16.75 -5.20
C LEU A 308 14.61 16.39 -6.01
N SER A 309 14.47 15.78 -7.18
CA SER A 309 15.59 15.33 -8.02
C SER A 309 15.63 16.06 -9.36
N GLY A 310 16.56 17.01 -9.49
CA GLY A 310 16.75 17.76 -10.75
C GLY A 310 17.04 16.88 -11.97
N ALA A 311 17.68 15.72 -11.79
CA ALA A 311 17.92 14.77 -12.87
C ALA A 311 16.62 14.09 -13.34
N LEU A 312 15.77 13.67 -12.41
CA LEU A 312 14.46 13.08 -12.73
C LEU A 312 13.52 14.15 -13.30
N GLY A 313 13.50 15.35 -12.73
CA GLY A 313 12.70 16.48 -13.23
C GLY A 313 12.98 16.84 -14.68
N LYS A 314 14.25 16.79 -15.11
CA LYS A 314 14.62 17.00 -16.52
C LYS A 314 14.04 15.91 -17.44
N VAL A 315 14.15 14.64 -17.05
CA VAL A 315 13.63 13.51 -17.84
C VAL A 315 12.09 13.54 -17.89
N LEU A 316 11.43 13.82 -16.78
CA LEU A 316 9.96 13.95 -16.72
C LEU A 316 9.46 15.11 -17.58
N SER A 317 10.18 16.24 -17.59
CA SER A 317 9.83 17.38 -18.43
C SER A 317 9.95 17.06 -19.93
N ALA A 318 11.02 16.36 -20.33
CA ALA A 318 11.19 15.91 -21.71
C ALA A 318 10.10 14.90 -22.12
N TYR A 319 9.77 13.97 -21.21
CA TYR A 319 8.71 12.98 -21.44
C TYR A 319 7.34 13.64 -21.61
N SER A 320 7.04 14.64 -20.77
CA SER A 320 5.77 15.37 -20.82
C SER A 320 5.66 16.31 -22.03
N ALA A 321 6.78 16.74 -22.60
CA ALA A 321 6.81 17.61 -23.79
C ALA A 321 6.77 16.85 -25.12
N ALA A 322 6.99 15.53 -25.11
CA ALA A 322 6.92 14.69 -26.29
C ALA A 322 5.52 14.73 -26.92
N GLN A 323 5.46 14.89 -28.24
CA GLN A 323 4.19 15.10 -28.96
C GLN A 323 3.59 13.77 -29.43
N THR A 324 4.38 12.70 -29.45
CA THR A 324 3.94 11.38 -29.92
C THR A 324 4.17 10.28 -28.89
N LYS A 325 3.32 9.25 -28.95
CA LYS A 325 3.50 8.03 -28.14
C LYS A 325 4.86 7.38 -28.39
N GLN A 326 5.35 7.40 -29.63
CA GLN A 326 6.65 6.80 -29.97
C GLN A 326 7.82 7.51 -29.29
N GLU A 327 7.79 8.85 -29.22
CA GLU A 327 8.79 9.64 -28.49
C GLU A 327 8.71 9.39 -26.99
N GLN A 328 7.50 9.34 -26.42
CA GLN A 328 7.30 8.99 -25.01
C GLN A 328 7.85 7.60 -24.68
N MET A 329 7.55 6.59 -25.50
CA MET A 329 8.03 5.22 -25.28
C MET A 329 9.56 5.12 -25.30
N LYS A 330 10.25 5.88 -26.17
CA LYS A 330 11.73 5.94 -26.18
C LYS A 330 12.33 6.49 -24.88
N GLN A 331 11.58 7.32 -24.14
CA GLN A 331 12.04 7.96 -22.91
C GLN A 331 11.56 7.25 -21.64
N LEU A 332 10.49 6.43 -21.73
CA LEU A 332 9.82 5.81 -20.60
C LEU A 332 10.77 5.00 -19.72
N ASP A 333 11.64 4.21 -20.34
CA ASP A 333 12.57 3.34 -19.62
C ASP A 333 13.62 4.15 -18.83
N GLY A 334 14.14 5.22 -19.44
CA GLY A 334 15.02 6.18 -18.75
C GLY A 334 14.31 6.92 -17.61
N LEU A 335 13.03 7.27 -17.79
CA LEU A 335 12.20 7.89 -16.77
C LEU A 335 12.01 6.96 -15.56
N ILE A 336 11.57 5.72 -15.80
CA ILE A 336 11.37 4.72 -14.76
C ILE A 336 12.68 4.45 -14.00
N ARG A 337 13.81 4.29 -14.70
CA ARG A 337 15.12 4.11 -14.05
C ARG A 337 15.51 5.29 -13.17
N LYS A 338 15.29 6.52 -13.63
CA LYS A 338 15.60 7.72 -12.84
C LYS A 338 14.67 7.87 -11.65
N TRP A 339 13.42 7.45 -11.77
CA TRP A 339 12.47 7.42 -10.67
C TRP A 339 12.82 6.35 -9.63
N ALA A 340 13.14 5.13 -10.08
CA ALA A 340 13.63 4.06 -9.20
C ALA A 340 14.85 4.49 -8.37
N LYS A 341 15.77 5.26 -8.98
CA LYS A 341 16.96 5.84 -8.32
C LYS A 341 16.66 6.85 -7.21
N THR A 342 15.41 7.23 -7.01
CA THR A 342 14.99 8.09 -5.89
C THR A 342 14.58 7.32 -4.64
N ASP A 343 14.44 5.98 -4.72
CA ASP A 343 14.26 5.13 -3.53
C ASP A 343 15.48 5.30 -2.59
N PRO A 344 15.30 5.64 -1.30
CA PRO A 344 16.38 5.69 -0.31
C PRO A 344 17.17 4.39 -0.17
N GLY A 345 16.53 3.25 -0.45
CA GLY A 345 17.13 1.92 -0.51
C GLY A 345 17.66 1.52 -1.89
N TYR A 346 17.70 2.44 -2.87
CA TYR A 346 18.18 2.13 -4.21
C TYR A 346 19.65 1.76 -4.19
N CYS A 347 19.96 0.60 -4.77
CA CYS A 347 21.33 0.11 -4.85
C CYS A 347 21.74 -0.09 -6.32
N GLN A 348 22.94 0.37 -6.69
CA GLN A 348 23.37 0.41 -8.10
C GLN A 348 23.69 -0.97 -8.71
N ASN A 349 23.96 -1.99 -7.88
CA ASN A 349 24.31 -3.34 -8.36
C ASN A 349 23.09 -4.18 -8.76
N SER A 350 21.88 -3.63 -8.76
CA SER A 350 20.77 -4.23 -9.52
C SER A 350 21.00 -3.95 -11.02
N GLN A 351 21.97 -4.62 -11.65
CA GLN A 351 22.30 -4.48 -13.08
C GLN A 351 21.15 -4.89 -14.04
N ARG A 352 19.94 -5.17 -13.56
CA ARG A 352 18.84 -5.69 -14.39
C ARG A 352 17.98 -4.66 -15.12
N PHE A 353 18.29 -3.36 -15.04
CA PHE A 353 17.70 -2.40 -15.97
C PHE A 353 18.55 -2.19 -17.25
N SER A 354 19.71 -2.86 -17.40
CA SER A 354 20.58 -2.67 -18.57
C SER A 354 20.31 -3.60 -19.76
N LEU A 355 19.34 -4.51 -19.68
CA LEU A 355 19.10 -5.54 -20.71
C LEU A 355 17.99 -5.20 -21.72
N ILE A 356 17.64 -3.93 -21.87
CA ILE A 356 16.79 -3.46 -22.99
C ILE A 356 17.69 -2.63 -23.91
N ASN A 357 18.42 -3.31 -24.79
CA ASN A 357 18.97 -2.77 -26.02
C ASN A 357 18.55 -3.67 -27.17
#